data_AF-A0A7K3J181-F1
#
_entry.id   AF-A0A7K3J181-F1
#
_cell.length_a   1.000
_cell.length_b   1.000
_cell.length_c   1.000
_cell.angle_alpha   90.00
_cell.angle_beta   90.00
_cell.angle_gamma   90.00
#
_symmetry.space_group_name_H-M   'P 1'
#
loop_
_entity.id
_entity.type
_entity.pdbx_description
1 polymer ?
#
loop_
_entity_poly.entity_id
_entity_poly.type
_entity_poly.pdbx_seq_one_letter_code
_entity_poly.pdbx_strand_id
1 'polypeptide(L)'
;VDVSDGKILWKIDHLEALGSKEKGNDQILCVTPLFFNNEVYFTGGYNHGSVLLSLTENGRKASVKWTEKNLDVHHGGVVLVDGYIYGANWINNNTGNWCCLEASTGKKMYEETWKCKGSIISAEGLLYIYDERTGHAGLVRPDPEKFDLISSFRVREGSGPYWAHPVIHNGVLYLRHGEALMAYNIKV
;
A
#
# COMPACT_ATOMS: atom_id res chain seq x y z
N VAL A 1 -5.18 18.93 7.94
CA VAL A 1 -6.14 20.05 7.81
C VAL A 1 -7.08 19.98 8.98
N ASP A 2 -7.36 21.08 9.67
CA ASP A 2 -8.37 21.13 10.74
C ASP A 2 -9.75 20.97 10.11
N VAL A 3 -10.52 19.98 10.57
CA VAL A 3 -11.81 19.62 9.96
C VAL A 3 -12.90 20.64 10.23
N SER A 4 -12.72 21.52 11.22
CA SER A 4 -13.73 22.50 11.61
C SER A 4 -13.75 23.75 10.71
N ASP A 5 -12.58 24.16 10.21
CA ASP A 5 -12.41 25.42 9.49
C ASP A 5 -11.58 25.32 8.20
N GLY A 6 -11.03 24.14 7.90
CA GLY A 6 -10.19 23.93 6.71
C GLY A 6 -8.77 24.49 6.84
N LYS A 7 -8.34 24.94 8.02
CA LYS A 7 -6.99 25.47 8.23
C LYS A 7 -5.94 24.38 8.02
N ILE A 8 -4.90 24.71 7.26
CA ILE A 8 -3.72 23.84 7.12
C ILE A 8 -2.94 23.91 8.45
N LEU A 9 -2.85 22.77 9.15
CA LEU A 9 -2.12 22.65 10.42
C LEU A 9 -0.61 22.53 10.19
N TRP A 10 -0.22 21.76 9.18
CA TRP A 10 1.17 21.52 8.78
C TRP A 10 1.21 21.05 7.33
N LYS A 11 2.39 21.17 6.72
CA LYS A 11 2.73 20.64 5.40
C LYS A 11 4.10 20.00 5.50
N ILE A 12 4.26 18.80 4.96
CA ILE A 12 5.54 18.10 4.83
C ILE A 12 5.83 17.98 3.34
N ASP A 13 7.03 18.35 2.93
CA ASP A 13 7.53 18.06 1.59
C ASP A 13 8.10 16.63 1.57
N HIS A 14 7.54 15.78 0.72
CA HIS A 14 7.91 14.37 0.65
C HIS A 14 9.35 14.19 0.19
N LEU A 15 9.77 14.86 -0.89
CA LEU A 15 11.12 14.74 -1.43
C LEU A 15 12.16 15.27 -0.45
N GLU A 16 11.86 16.39 0.22
CA GLU A 16 12.75 16.96 1.23
C GLU A 16 12.91 16.00 2.41
N ALA A 17 11.83 15.40 2.91
CA ALA A 17 11.87 14.42 3.99
C ALA A 17 12.79 13.21 3.66
N LEU A 18 12.84 12.82 2.39
CA LEU A 18 13.67 11.73 1.87
C LEU A 18 15.09 12.16 1.49
N GLY A 19 15.43 13.44 1.67
CA GLY A 19 16.71 14.01 1.25
C GLY A 19 16.94 13.95 -0.27
N SER A 20 15.88 13.88 -1.06
CA SER A 20 15.98 13.85 -2.52
C SER A 20 16.40 15.22 -3.05
N LYS A 21 17.27 15.21 -4.06
CA LYS A 21 17.70 16.42 -4.79
C LYS A 21 16.84 16.66 -6.05
N GLU A 22 15.92 15.75 -6.36
CA GLU A 22 15.02 15.90 -7.48
C GLU A 22 14.12 17.13 -7.26
N LYS A 23 14.04 17.97 -8.29
CA LYS A 23 13.19 19.16 -8.32
C LYS A 23 12.20 18.96 -9.47
N GLY A 24 10.91 18.85 -9.18
CA GLY A 24 9.90 18.70 -10.24
C GLY A 24 8.54 18.24 -9.70
N ASN A 25 7.48 18.74 -10.33
CA ASN A 25 6.08 18.61 -9.91
C ASN A 25 5.43 17.24 -10.20
N ASP A 26 6.22 16.18 -10.43
CA ASP A 26 5.69 14.92 -10.97
C ASP A 26 5.50 13.83 -9.89
N GLN A 27 5.33 14.23 -8.63
CA GLN A 27 4.99 13.29 -7.57
C GLN A 27 3.53 12.84 -7.67
N ILE A 28 3.33 11.54 -7.87
CA ILE A 28 2.01 10.90 -7.82
C ILE A 28 1.84 10.23 -6.46
N LEU A 29 1.41 11.01 -5.46
CA LEU A 29 1.08 10.52 -4.11
C LEU A 29 -0.41 10.14 -4.04
N CYS A 30 -0.78 9.05 -4.71
CA CYS A 30 -2.19 8.62 -4.82
C CYS A 30 -2.58 7.50 -3.85
N VAL A 31 -1.64 7.03 -3.04
CA VAL A 31 -1.90 5.99 -2.03
C VAL A 31 -2.54 6.62 -0.80
N THR A 32 -3.63 6.02 -0.31
CA THR A 32 -4.29 6.47 0.93
C THR A 32 -3.33 6.27 2.12
N PRO A 33 -3.03 7.32 2.91
CA PRO A 33 -2.15 7.20 4.07
C PRO A 33 -2.73 6.25 5.14
N LEU A 34 -1.85 5.58 5.87
CA LEU A 34 -2.23 4.86 7.09
C LEU A 34 -2.11 5.79 8.28
N PHE A 35 -3.10 5.73 9.18
CA PHE A 35 -3.05 6.39 10.48
C PHE A 35 -3.11 5.34 11.60
N PHE A 36 -2.12 5.33 12.47
CA PHE A 36 -2.04 4.41 13.60
C PHE A 36 -1.15 5.02 14.69
N ASN A 37 -1.46 4.78 15.97
CA ASN A 37 -0.60 5.21 17.09
C ASN A 37 -0.18 6.70 17.11
N ASN A 38 -1.03 7.61 16.63
CA ASN A 38 -0.69 9.03 16.39
C ASN A 38 0.46 9.20 15.37
N GLU A 39 0.54 8.33 14.38
CA GLU A 39 1.51 8.34 13.31
C GLU A 39 0.80 8.28 11.97
N VAL A 40 1.38 8.91 10.95
CA VAL A 40 0.86 8.92 9.59
C VAL A 40 1.92 8.36 8.65
N TYR A 41 1.63 7.22 8.04
CA TYR A 41 2.48 6.62 7.01
C TYR A 41 1.92 6.97 5.63
N PHE A 42 2.81 7.37 4.72
CA PHE A 42 2.47 7.58 3.32
C PHE A 42 3.65 7.23 2.42
N THR A 43 3.35 6.92 1.17
CA THR A 43 4.28 6.38 0.18
C THR A 43 3.92 6.88 -1.21
N GLY A 44 4.90 6.88 -2.11
CA GLY A 44 4.70 7.08 -3.54
C GLY A 44 5.70 6.28 -4.35
N GLY A 45 5.23 5.69 -5.46
CA GLY A 45 6.10 4.98 -6.40
C GLY A 45 6.99 5.90 -7.21
N TYR A 46 7.55 5.41 -8.31
CA TYR A 46 8.56 6.12 -9.12
C TYR A 46 9.84 6.44 -8.33
N ASN A 47 10.26 5.54 -7.44
CA ASN A 47 11.39 5.72 -6.52
C ASN A 47 11.20 6.85 -5.51
N HIS A 48 9.96 7.33 -5.28
CA HIS A 48 9.74 8.35 -4.28
C HIS A 48 9.82 7.78 -2.86
N GLY A 49 9.65 6.48 -2.62
CA GLY A 49 9.78 5.91 -1.27
C GLY A 49 8.60 6.24 -0.36
N SER A 50 8.84 6.19 0.95
CA SER A 50 7.82 6.34 1.99
C SER A 50 8.35 7.04 3.24
N VAL A 51 7.41 7.61 3.99
CA VAL A 51 7.66 8.44 5.16
C VAL A 51 6.66 8.09 6.25
N LEU A 52 7.14 7.98 7.49
CA LEU A 52 6.30 7.98 8.68
C LEU A 52 6.46 9.29 9.44
N LEU A 53 5.34 9.93 9.74
CA LEU A 53 5.28 11.10 10.62
C LEU A 53 4.83 10.68 12.01
N SER A 54 5.43 11.28 13.03
CA SER A 54 4.89 11.27 14.39
C SER A 54 4.06 12.54 14.60
N LEU A 55 2.86 12.38 15.15
CA LEU A 55 1.95 13.48 15.47
C LEU A 55 1.93 13.74 16.97
N THR A 56 2.00 15.02 17.31
CA THR A 56 1.89 15.51 18.70
C THR A 56 0.84 16.62 18.78
N GLU A 57 0.50 17.04 20.00
CA GLU A 57 -0.50 18.09 20.25
C GLU A 57 -1.84 17.81 19.54
N ASN A 58 -2.34 16.57 19.67
CA ASN A 58 -3.57 16.12 19.02
C ASN A 58 -3.56 16.34 17.49
N GLY A 59 -2.43 16.08 16.84
CA GLY A 59 -2.28 16.22 15.39
C GLY A 59 -1.97 17.62 14.91
N ARG A 60 -1.80 18.60 15.81
CA ARG A 60 -1.45 19.98 15.46
C ARG A 60 0.02 20.15 15.08
N LYS A 61 0.89 19.23 15.49
CA LYS A 61 2.30 19.18 15.08
C LYS A 61 2.64 17.82 14.48
N ALA A 62 3.46 17.84 13.44
CA ALA A 62 3.97 16.65 12.76
C ALA A 62 5.48 16.77 12.56
N SER A 63 6.20 15.66 12.73
CA SER A 63 7.62 15.55 12.43
C SER A 63 7.92 14.22 11.78
N VAL A 64 8.90 14.19 10.88
CA VAL A 64 9.39 12.93 10.27
C VAL A 64 9.99 12.05 11.36
N LYS A 65 9.46 10.83 11.51
CA LYS A 65 9.99 9.82 12.42
C LYS A 65 11.02 8.94 11.73
N TRP A 66 10.70 8.46 10.54
CA TRP A 66 11.64 7.74 9.67
C TRP A 66 11.22 7.88 8.20
N THR A 67 12.17 7.57 7.31
CA THR A 67 11.96 7.45 5.87
C THR A 67 12.55 6.15 5.35
N GLU A 68 11.98 5.63 4.26
CA GLU A 68 12.30 4.32 3.70
C GLU A 68 12.10 4.36 2.17
N LYS A 69 12.90 3.65 1.37
CA LYS A 69 12.86 3.74 -0.10
C LYS A 69 12.41 2.47 -0.82
N ASN A 70 12.37 1.33 -0.16
CA ASN A 70 12.02 0.04 -0.76
C ASN A 70 10.51 -0.12 -0.99
N LEU A 71 9.64 0.34 -0.07
CA LEU A 71 8.18 0.28 -0.26
C LEU A 71 7.66 1.59 -0.85
N ASP A 72 7.88 1.77 -2.15
CA ASP A 72 7.44 2.92 -2.95
C ASP A 72 6.20 2.54 -3.79
N VAL A 73 5.03 2.60 -3.18
CA VAL A 73 3.82 2.03 -3.80
C VAL A 73 3.33 2.92 -4.95
N HIS A 74 3.18 2.32 -6.13
CA HIS A 74 2.69 3.03 -7.32
C HIS A 74 1.27 3.56 -7.13
N HIS A 75 0.32 2.66 -6.90
CA HIS A 75 -1.08 2.99 -6.62
C HIS A 75 -1.84 1.88 -5.88
N GLY A 76 -1.24 0.71 -5.61
CA GLY A 76 -1.93 -0.47 -5.07
C GLY A 76 -2.38 -0.40 -3.61
N GLY A 77 -2.01 0.66 -2.89
CA GLY A 77 -2.32 0.81 -1.47
C GLY A 77 -1.35 0.08 -0.55
N VAL A 78 -1.59 0.24 0.74
CA VAL A 78 -0.87 -0.43 1.83
C VAL A 78 -1.85 -0.82 2.93
N VAL A 79 -1.51 -1.82 3.73
CA VAL A 79 -2.26 -2.21 4.92
C VAL A 79 -1.33 -2.40 6.11
N LEU A 80 -1.82 -2.12 7.32
CA LEU A 80 -1.13 -2.41 8.57
C LEU A 80 -1.76 -3.64 9.21
N VAL A 81 -0.96 -4.67 9.49
CA VAL A 81 -1.39 -5.88 10.22
C VAL A 81 -0.30 -6.21 11.23
N ASP A 82 -0.69 -6.35 12.50
CA ASP A 82 0.18 -6.79 13.61
C ASP A 82 1.52 -6.03 13.73
N GLY A 83 1.51 -4.73 13.46
CA GLY A 83 2.71 -3.87 13.54
C GLY A 83 3.58 -3.83 12.30
N TYR A 84 3.14 -4.46 11.21
CA TYR A 84 3.85 -4.50 9.93
C TYR A 84 3.02 -3.90 8.80
N ILE A 85 3.69 -3.13 7.93
CA ILE A 85 3.09 -2.50 6.75
C ILE A 85 3.36 -3.40 5.55
N TYR A 86 2.30 -3.76 4.83
CA TYR A 86 2.35 -4.58 3.63
C TYR A 86 1.87 -3.79 2.42
N GLY A 87 2.53 -3.99 1.28
CA GLY A 87 2.18 -3.39 0.00
C GLY A 87 3.08 -3.91 -1.11
N ALA A 88 3.01 -3.28 -2.28
CA ALA A 88 3.87 -3.64 -3.40
C ALA A 88 4.64 -2.44 -3.95
N ASN A 89 5.95 -2.58 -4.07
CA ASN A 89 6.84 -1.52 -4.53
C ASN A 89 6.76 -1.30 -6.04
N TRP A 90 7.34 -0.21 -6.50
CA TRP A 90 7.51 0.12 -7.90
C TRP A 90 8.95 -0.18 -8.30
N ILE A 91 9.15 -1.06 -9.27
CA ILE A 91 10.46 -1.22 -9.94
C ILE A 91 10.45 -0.48 -11.27
N ASN A 92 9.35 -0.63 -12.02
CA ASN A 92 9.02 0.16 -13.20
C ASN A 92 7.52 0.03 -13.52
N ASN A 93 7.04 0.68 -14.59
CA ASN A 93 5.62 0.61 -15.00
C ASN A 93 5.10 -0.78 -15.37
N ASN A 94 5.96 -1.80 -15.49
CA ASN A 94 5.56 -3.16 -15.83
C ASN A 94 5.75 -4.16 -14.68
N THR A 95 6.42 -3.79 -13.59
CA THR A 95 6.73 -4.75 -12.51
C THR A 95 7.00 -4.09 -11.16
N GLY A 96 6.95 -4.93 -10.13
CA GLY A 96 7.33 -4.64 -8.76
C GLY A 96 7.17 -5.90 -7.89
N ASN A 97 7.54 -5.78 -6.63
CA ASN A 97 7.60 -6.85 -5.65
C ASN A 97 6.67 -6.56 -4.47
N TRP A 98 6.27 -7.61 -3.74
CA TRP A 98 5.48 -7.50 -2.51
C TRP A 98 6.44 -7.33 -1.32
N CYS A 99 6.21 -6.33 -0.50
CA CYS A 99 7.12 -5.98 0.59
C CYS A 99 6.41 -5.98 1.94
N CYS A 100 7.21 -6.18 2.98
CA CYS A 100 6.82 -5.99 4.36
C CYS A 100 7.84 -5.06 5.05
N LEU A 101 7.33 -4.06 5.76
CA LEU A 101 8.12 -3.18 6.63
C LEU A 101 7.67 -3.34 8.08
N GLU A 102 8.62 -3.28 9.02
CA GLU A 102 8.30 -3.05 10.43
C GLU A 102 7.85 -1.60 10.63
N ALA A 103 6.59 -1.39 11.05
CA ALA A 103 5.98 -0.06 11.07
C ALA A 103 6.69 0.90 12.03
N SER A 104 7.24 0.41 13.15
CA SER A 104 7.89 1.24 14.15
C SER A 104 9.21 1.86 13.69
N THR A 105 9.94 1.17 12.80
CA THR A 105 11.32 1.53 12.43
C THR A 105 11.51 1.81 10.94
N GLY A 106 10.58 1.38 10.09
CA GLY A 106 10.75 1.38 8.63
C GLY A 106 11.70 0.28 8.15
N LYS A 107 12.12 -0.65 9.00
CA LYS A 107 13.01 -1.75 8.59
C LYS A 107 12.30 -2.63 7.56
N LYS A 108 12.93 -2.84 6.40
CA LYS A 108 12.49 -3.85 5.44
C LYS A 108 12.64 -5.25 6.04
N MET A 109 11.54 -5.97 6.09
CA MET A 109 11.49 -7.34 6.58
C MET A 109 11.70 -8.32 5.43
N TYR A 110 10.93 -8.17 4.35
CA TYR A 110 11.15 -8.89 3.10
C TYR A 110 10.72 -8.07 1.88
N GLU A 111 11.16 -8.55 0.71
CA GLU A 111 10.71 -8.13 -0.61
C GLU A 111 10.67 -9.38 -1.51
N GLU A 112 9.49 -9.77 -1.95
CA GLU A 112 9.26 -11.02 -2.69
C GLU A 112 8.70 -10.74 -4.09
N THR A 113 9.26 -11.42 -5.09
CA THR A 113 8.70 -11.40 -6.44
C THR A 113 7.57 -12.41 -6.58
N TRP A 114 6.32 -11.93 -6.57
CA TRP A 114 5.16 -12.75 -6.90
C TRP A 114 4.30 -12.07 -7.98
N LYS A 115 4.37 -12.61 -9.20
CA LYS A 115 3.74 -12.09 -10.42
C LYS A 115 4.20 -10.67 -10.77
N CYS A 116 3.55 -9.67 -10.18
CA CYS A 116 3.77 -8.25 -10.37
C CYS A 116 3.31 -7.55 -9.09
N LYS A 117 3.65 -6.26 -8.95
CA LYS A 117 2.98 -5.37 -8.00
C LYS A 117 1.48 -5.30 -8.27
N GLY A 118 0.74 -4.77 -7.31
CA GLY A 118 -0.67 -4.52 -7.48
C GLY A 118 -1.34 -4.12 -6.18
N SER A 119 -2.65 -4.31 -6.13
CA SER A 119 -3.49 -3.81 -5.07
C SER A 119 -3.57 -4.75 -3.88
N ILE A 120 -3.71 -4.21 -2.67
CA ILE A 120 -3.83 -4.98 -1.43
C ILE A 120 -5.02 -4.51 -0.58
N ILE A 121 -5.69 -5.47 0.07
CA ILE A 121 -6.61 -5.23 1.18
C ILE A 121 -6.39 -6.31 2.25
N SER A 122 -6.77 -6.05 3.50
CA SER A 122 -6.75 -7.06 4.56
C SER A 122 -8.14 -7.26 5.17
N ALA A 123 -8.40 -8.50 5.58
CA ALA A 123 -9.57 -8.87 6.36
C ALA A 123 -9.24 -10.11 7.19
N GLU A 124 -9.75 -10.18 8.42
CA GLU A 124 -9.61 -11.34 9.32
C GLU A 124 -8.15 -11.83 9.49
N GLY A 125 -7.20 -10.90 9.55
CA GLY A 125 -5.77 -11.24 9.72
C GLY A 125 -5.11 -11.85 8.49
N LEU A 126 -5.75 -11.80 7.31
CA LEU A 126 -5.20 -12.23 6.04
C LEU A 126 -5.01 -11.05 5.08
N LEU A 127 -4.09 -11.22 4.13
CA LEU A 127 -3.86 -10.28 3.04
C LEU A 127 -4.47 -10.82 1.75
N TYR A 128 -5.20 -9.96 1.05
CA TYR A 128 -5.78 -10.25 -0.26
C TYR A 128 -5.10 -9.33 -1.26
N ILE A 129 -4.35 -9.94 -2.17
CA ILE A 129 -3.49 -9.23 -3.12
C ILE A 129 -3.98 -9.47 -4.55
N TYR A 130 -3.83 -8.47 -5.41
CA TYR A 130 -4.29 -8.54 -6.80
C TYR A 130 -3.26 -7.92 -7.73
N ASP A 131 -2.55 -8.76 -8.51
CA ASP A 131 -1.46 -8.28 -9.36
C ASP A 131 -1.99 -7.54 -10.59
N GLU A 132 -1.38 -6.40 -10.90
CA GLU A 132 -1.92 -5.45 -11.86
C GLU A 132 -1.75 -5.85 -13.33
N ARG A 133 -0.94 -6.88 -13.60
CA ARG A 133 -0.49 -7.23 -14.96
C ARG A 133 -1.11 -8.50 -15.49
N THR A 134 -1.20 -9.53 -14.66
CA THR A 134 -1.59 -10.89 -15.05
C THR A 134 -2.94 -11.29 -14.48
N GLY A 135 -3.45 -10.56 -13.47
CA GLY A 135 -4.79 -10.73 -12.91
C GLY A 135 -4.91 -11.89 -11.93
N HIS A 136 -3.80 -12.30 -11.30
CA HIS A 136 -3.82 -13.23 -10.19
C HIS A 136 -4.25 -12.52 -8.91
N ALA A 137 -5.28 -13.07 -8.29
CA ALA A 137 -5.63 -12.80 -6.91
C ALA A 137 -4.93 -13.82 -6.01
N GLY A 138 -4.35 -13.36 -4.91
CA GLY A 138 -3.65 -14.18 -3.92
C GLY A 138 -4.23 -13.96 -2.53
N LEU A 139 -4.31 -15.05 -1.77
CA LEU A 139 -4.54 -15.03 -0.33
C LEU A 139 -3.21 -15.32 0.36
N VAL A 140 -2.75 -14.39 1.19
CA VAL A 140 -1.43 -14.44 1.84
C VAL A 140 -1.62 -14.34 3.34
N ARG A 141 -0.89 -15.18 4.08
CA ARG A 141 -0.76 -15.04 5.52
C ARG A 141 0.26 -13.93 5.80
N PRO A 142 -0.09 -12.89 6.57
CA PRO A 142 0.89 -11.92 7.03
C PRO A 142 1.90 -12.62 7.93
N ASP A 143 3.17 -12.56 7.55
CA ASP A 143 4.30 -13.09 8.29
C ASP A 143 5.48 -12.16 8.01
N PRO A 144 6.11 -11.50 8.99
CA PRO A 144 7.23 -10.61 8.72
C PRO A 144 8.48 -11.33 8.23
N GLU A 145 8.61 -12.64 8.44
CA GLU A 145 9.81 -13.39 8.04
C GLU A 145 9.79 -13.82 6.57
N LYS A 146 8.60 -13.92 5.96
CA LYS A 146 8.44 -14.42 4.58
C LYS A 146 7.11 -14.02 3.94
N PHE A 147 7.07 -14.10 2.62
CA PHE A 147 5.82 -14.06 1.86
C PHE A 147 5.13 -15.45 1.87
N ASP A 148 4.10 -15.62 2.69
CA ASP A 148 3.42 -16.91 2.91
C ASP A 148 2.10 -17.02 2.12
N LEU A 149 2.21 -17.33 0.82
CA LEU A 149 1.06 -17.52 -0.07
C LEU A 149 0.25 -18.77 0.31
N ILE A 150 -1.01 -18.59 0.67
CA ILE A 150 -1.95 -19.68 1.00
C ILE A 150 -2.55 -20.28 -0.28
N SER A 151 -3.10 -19.42 -1.14
CA SER A 151 -3.73 -19.84 -2.39
C SER A 151 -3.77 -18.69 -3.40
N SER A 152 -3.99 -19.02 -4.67
CA SER A 152 -4.19 -18.02 -5.71
C SER A 152 -5.00 -18.56 -6.87
N PHE A 153 -5.63 -17.65 -7.61
CA PHE A 153 -6.30 -17.95 -8.87
C PHE A 153 -6.17 -16.77 -9.82
N ARG A 154 -6.45 -16.99 -11.11
CA ARG A 154 -6.41 -15.95 -12.13
C ARG A 154 -7.83 -15.52 -12.51
N VAL A 155 -8.10 -14.23 -12.41
CA VAL A 155 -9.27 -13.56 -13.00
C VAL A 155 -9.09 -13.52 -14.52
N ARG A 156 -10.08 -14.00 -15.28
CA ARG A 156 -9.99 -14.09 -16.75
C ARG A 156 -11.00 -13.19 -17.47
N GLU A 157 -12.06 -12.82 -16.78
CA GLU A 157 -13.13 -11.96 -17.24
C GLU A 157 -12.67 -10.51 -17.30
N GLY A 158 -13.24 -9.71 -18.21
CA GLY A 158 -12.90 -8.30 -18.37
C GLY A 158 -11.72 -8.05 -19.32
N SER A 159 -11.27 -6.80 -19.36
CA SER A 159 -10.20 -6.35 -20.26
C SER A 159 -9.47 -5.13 -19.71
N GLY A 160 -8.20 -4.98 -20.10
CA GLY A 160 -7.35 -3.85 -19.71
C GLY A 160 -6.37 -4.19 -18.58
N PRO A 161 -5.86 -3.20 -17.85
CA PRO A 161 -5.03 -3.42 -16.68
C PRO A 161 -5.87 -3.82 -15.45
N TYR A 162 -5.28 -4.60 -14.55
CA TYR A 162 -5.92 -5.06 -13.32
C TYR A 162 -5.72 -4.06 -12.18
N TRP A 163 -6.02 -2.78 -12.42
CA TRP A 163 -5.75 -1.69 -11.47
C TRP A 163 -6.82 -1.48 -10.40
N ALA A 164 -7.94 -2.19 -10.47
CA ALA A 164 -9.00 -2.02 -9.47
C ALA A 164 -8.54 -2.50 -8.09
N HIS A 165 -8.86 -1.72 -7.06
CA HIS A 165 -8.65 -2.14 -5.69
C HIS A 165 -9.69 -3.20 -5.30
N PRO A 166 -9.29 -4.31 -4.66
CA PRO A 166 -10.22 -5.28 -4.12
C PRO A 166 -11.12 -4.65 -3.06
N VAL A 167 -12.37 -5.13 -2.98
CA VAL A 167 -13.32 -4.75 -1.92
C VAL A 167 -13.82 -6.01 -1.24
N ILE A 168 -13.90 -5.99 0.08
CA ILE A 168 -14.50 -7.09 0.86
C ILE A 168 -15.73 -6.55 1.57
N HIS A 169 -16.85 -7.25 1.42
CA HIS A 169 -18.07 -6.94 2.15
C HIS A 169 -18.86 -8.22 2.45
N ASN A 170 -19.29 -8.40 3.70
CA ASN A 170 -20.10 -9.54 4.16
C ASN A 170 -19.56 -10.92 3.73
N GLY A 171 -18.23 -11.09 3.75
CA GLY A 171 -17.56 -12.33 3.38
C GLY A 171 -17.54 -12.61 1.88
N VAL A 172 -17.69 -11.58 1.05
CA VAL A 172 -17.51 -11.64 -0.41
C VAL A 172 -16.37 -10.72 -0.81
N LEU A 173 -15.41 -11.27 -1.57
CA LEU A 173 -14.36 -10.53 -2.25
C LEU A 173 -14.85 -10.10 -3.63
N TYR A 174 -14.82 -8.80 -3.90
CA TYR A 174 -15.17 -8.21 -5.18
C TYR A 174 -13.91 -7.74 -5.90
N LEU A 175 -13.74 -8.20 -7.15
CA LEU A 175 -12.67 -7.79 -8.04
C LEU A 175 -13.26 -7.25 -9.33
N ARG A 176 -12.90 -6.02 -9.71
CA ARG A 176 -13.31 -5.42 -10.98
C ARG A 176 -12.17 -5.51 -12.00
N HIS A 177 -12.49 -5.85 -13.24
CA HIS A 177 -11.54 -5.77 -14.35
C HIS A 177 -12.28 -5.29 -15.60
N GLY A 178 -11.94 -4.08 -16.07
CA GLY A 178 -12.72 -3.41 -17.12
C GLY A 178 -14.21 -3.35 -16.76
N GLU A 179 -15.06 -3.83 -17.65
CA GLU A 179 -16.52 -3.88 -17.48
C GLU A 179 -17.02 -5.10 -16.68
N ALA A 180 -16.13 -5.98 -16.21
CA ALA A 180 -16.50 -7.15 -15.43
C ALA A 180 -16.32 -6.90 -13.92
N LEU A 181 -17.27 -7.35 -13.12
CA LEU A 181 -17.20 -7.42 -11.66
C LEU A 181 -17.40 -8.86 -11.23
N MET A 182 -16.39 -9.44 -10.59
CA MET A 182 -16.40 -10.80 -10.09
C MET A 182 -16.60 -10.77 -8.57
N ALA A 183 -17.37 -11.74 -8.07
CA ALA A 183 -17.67 -11.89 -6.65
C ALA A 183 -17.29 -13.30 -6.20
N TYR A 184 -16.43 -13.39 -5.19
CA TYR A 184 -15.92 -14.66 -4.65
C TYR A 184 -16.35 -14.79 -3.19
N ASN A 185 -17.00 -15.91 -2.84
CA ASN A 185 -17.26 -16.22 -1.45
C ASN A 185 -15.94 -16.56 -0.74
N ILE A 186 -15.65 -15.85 0.34
CA ILE A 186 -14.43 -16.04 1.15
C ILE A 186 -14.75 -16.46 2.59
N LYS A 187 -16.03 -16.71 2.91
CA LYS A 187 -16.38 -17.31 4.19
C LYS A 187 -15.89 -18.75 4.24
N VAL A 188 -15.34 -19.12 5.40
CA VAL A 188 -15.00 -20.49 5.76
C VAL A 188 -16.23 -21.22 6.28
#